data_AF-A0A2G5UKU2-F1
#
_entry.id   AF-A0A2G5UKU2-F1
#
_cell.length_a   1.000
_cell.length_b   1.000
_cell.length_c   1.000
_cell.angle_alpha   90.00
_cell.angle_beta   90.00
_cell.angle_gamma   90.00
#
_symmetry.space_group_name_H-M   'P 1'
#
loop_
_entity.id
_entity.type
_entity.pdbx_description
1 polymer ?
#
loop_
_entity_poly.entity_id
_entity_poly.type
_entity_poly.pdbx_seq_one_letter_code
_entity_poly.pdbx_strand_id
1 'polypeptide(L)'
;MADGDAVISTVNNVEEVHGQLFEVAPRYVNLSYIGEGAYGMVASAQDTITKDRVAIKKISPFEHQTFCQRTLREIKILNRFKHENIINIQEIIRSETVDSLKDM
;
A
#
# COMPACT_ATOMS: atom_id res chain seq x y z
N MET A 1 -25.80 17.64 26.83
CA MET A 1 -26.44 17.02 25.66
C MET A 1 -25.35 16.32 24.90
N ALA A 2 -25.40 14.98 24.94
CA ALA A 2 -24.57 14.05 24.20
C ALA A 2 -24.78 14.24 22.69
N ASP A 3 -23.95 13.80 21.76
CA ASP A 3 -23.10 12.61 21.63
C ASP A 3 -21.82 13.01 20.87
N GLY A 4 -20.64 12.47 21.12
CA GLY A 4 -20.33 11.05 21.13
C GLY A 4 -19.19 10.89 20.12
N ASP A 5 -17.96 10.95 20.65
CA ASP A 5 -16.74 10.65 19.93
C ASP A 5 -16.94 9.31 19.20
N ALA A 6 -16.86 9.33 17.86
CA ALA A 6 -17.04 8.14 17.05
C ALA A 6 -15.80 7.25 17.25
N VAL A 7 -15.82 6.47 18.33
CA VAL A 7 -14.97 5.31 18.52
C VAL A 7 -15.34 4.32 17.42
N ILE A 8 -14.63 4.38 16.30
CA ILE A 8 -14.66 3.31 15.30
C ILE A 8 -13.90 2.13 15.90
N SER A 9 -14.60 1.36 16.72
CA SER A 9 -14.23 -0.03 16.96
C SER A 9 -14.59 -0.80 15.69
N THR A 10 -13.62 -1.08 14.84
CA THR A 10 -13.80 -2.10 13.80
C THR A 10 -12.54 -2.93 13.71
N VAL A 11 -12.71 -4.22 13.98
CA VAL A 11 -11.72 -5.30 13.86
C VAL A 11 -11.46 -5.62 12.37
N ASN A 12 -11.43 -4.60 11.52
CA ASN A 12 -11.15 -4.73 10.09
C ASN A 12 -9.93 -3.88 9.79
N ASN A 13 -8.78 -4.53 9.61
CA ASN A 13 -7.48 -3.92 9.29
C ASN A 13 -7.42 -3.35 7.85
N VAL A 14 -8.55 -2.87 7.32
CA VAL A 14 -8.73 -2.51 5.92
C VAL A 14 -9.30 -1.09 5.80
N GLU A 15 -8.55 -0.20 5.16
CA GLU A 15 -9.00 1.17 4.85
C GLU A 15 -9.36 1.27 3.35
N GLU A 16 -10.45 1.96 3.01
CA GLU A 16 -10.85 2.20 1.62
C GLU A 16 -10.39 3.59 1.16
N VAL A 17 -9.71 3.65 0.01
CA VAL A 17 -9.26 4.90 -0.63
C VAL A 17 -9.69 4.87 -2.08
N HIS A 18 -10.52 5.83 -2.50
CA HIS A 18 -10.97 5.96 -3.89
C HIS A 18 -11.52 4.64 -4.49
N GLY A 19 -12.29 3.88 -3.71
CA GLY A 19 -12.88 2.60 -4.16
C GLY A 19 -11.91 1.41 -4.15
N GLN A 20 -10.69 1.57 -3.64
CA GLN A 20 -9.74 0.46 -3.45
C GLN A 20 -9.49 0.18 -1.97
N LEU A 21 -9.51 -1.10 -1.61
CA LEU A 21 -9.22 -1.59 -0.27
C LEU A 21 -7.71 -1.72 -0.03
N PHE A 22 -7.23 -1.20 1.10
CA PHE A 22 -5.84 -1.26 1.55
C PHE A 22 -5.75 -2.02 2.88
N GLU A 23 -5.11 -3.18 2.86
CA GLU A 23 -4.86 -4.03 4.04
C GLU A 23 -3.46 -3.75 4.62
N VAL A 24 -3.28 -2.56 5.20
CA VAL A 24 -1.95 -2.09 5.66
C VAL A 24 -1.92 -1.68 7.15
N ALA A 25 -3.07 -1.77 7.82
CA ALA A 25 -3.18 -1.59 9.25
C ALA A 25 -2.58 -2.79 10.02
N PRO A 26 -2.17 -2.62 11.30
CA PRO A 26 -2.28 -1.41 12.13
C PRO A 26 -1.11 -0.43 11.96
N ARG A 27 -0.11 -0.76 11.15
CA ARG A 27 1.12 0.04 11.05
C ARG A 27 0.93 1.31 10.23
N TYR A 28 0.28 1.21 9.08
CA TYR A 28 0.04 2.34 8.20
C TYR A 28 -1.42 2.75 8.29
N VAL A 29 -1.66 3.99 8.73
CA VAL A 29 -3.00 4.50 9.01
C VAL A 29 -3.21 5.87 8.37
N ASN A 30 -4.45 6.37 8.41
CA ASN A 30 -4.83 7.68 7.87
C ASN A 30 -4.46 7.80 6.38
N LEU A 31 -4.90 6.82 5.59
CA LEU A 31 -4.56 6.79 4.18
C LEU A 31 -5.22 7.97 3.43
N SER A 32 -4.48 8.56 2.50
CA SER A 32 -4.97 9.63 1.62
C SER A 32 -4.49 9.40 0.20
N TYR A 33 -5.38 9.52 -0.77
CA TYR A 33 -5.04 9.39 -2.19
C TYR A 33 -3.94 10.38 -2.61
N ILE A 34 -3.00 9.89 -3.42
CA ILE A 34 -1.97 10.71 -4.09
C ILE A 34 -2.23 10.71 -5.60
N GLY A 35 -2.45 9.54 -6.19
CA GLY A 35 -2.53 9.40 -7.63
C GLY A 35 -2.71 7.96 -8.08
N GLU A 36 -2.87 7.79 -9.38
CA GLU A 36 -2.99 6.49 -10.02
C GLU A 36 -1.97 6.39 -11.16
N GLY A 37 -1.39 5.21 -11.32
CA GLY A 37 -0.48 4.89 -12.42
C GLY A 37 -1.02 3.74 -13.27
N ALA A 38 -0.25 3.35 -14.29
CA ALA A 38 -0.67 2.30 -15.23
C ALA A 38 -0.94 0.92 -14.61
N TYR A 39 -0.55 0.68 -13.35
CA TYR A 39 -0.63 -0.63 -12.70
C TYR A 39 -1.18 -0.59 -11.27
N GLY A 40 -1.77 0.54 -10.86
CA GLY A 40 -2.40 0.65 -9.54
C GLY A 40 -2.34 2.05 -8.91
N MET A 41 -2.84 2.11 -7.68
CA MET A 41 -3.07 3.35 -6.94
C MET A 41 -1.92 3.64 -5.95
N VAL A 42 -1.64 4.92 -5.75
CA VAL A 42 -0.72 5.41 -4.73
C VAL A 42 -1.49 6.22 -3.68
N ALA A 43 -1.30 5.87 -2.42
CA ALA A 43 -1.82 6.60 -1.27
C ALA A 43 -0.67 7.01 -0.33
N SER A 44 -0.78 8.16 0.32
CA SER A 44 0.05 8.52 1.46
C SER A 44 -0.52 7.85 2.70
N ALA A 45 0.33 7.39 3.62
CA ALA A 45 -0.09 6.88 4.92
C ALA A 45 0.83 7.44 6.02
N GLN A 46 0.33 7.42 7.25
CA GLN A 46 1.10 7.68 8.45
C GLN A 46 1.66 6.36 8.98
N ASP A 47 2.98 6.21 9.04
CA ASP A 47 3.61 5.09 9.74
C ASP A 47 3.50 5.35 11.26
N THR A 48 2.84 4.46 11.99
CA THR A 48 2.63 4.59 13.43
C THR A 48 3.88 4.31 14.25
N ILE A 49 4.87 3.61 13.68
CA ILE A 49 6.14 3.25 14.31
C ILE A 49 7.16 4.38 14.14
N THR A 50 7.44 4.78 12.89
CA THR A 50 8.46 5.82 12.62
C THR A 50 7.92 7.24 12.80
N LYS A 51 6.59 7.42 12.80
CA LYS A 51 5.90 8.71 12.77
C LYS A 51 6.12 9.52 11.48
N ASP A 52 6.68 8.89 10.45
CA ASP A 52 6.85 9.53 9.14
C ASP A 52 5.64 9.32 8.23
N ARG A 53 5.42 10.27 7.32
CA ARG A 53 4.51 10.08 6.19
C ARG A 53 5.22 9.28 5.10
N VAL A 54 4.59 8.21 4.65
CA VAL A 54 5.09 7.30 3.61
C VAL A 54 4.14 7.26 2.42
N ALA A 55 4.62 6.76 1.28
CA ALA A 55 3.80 6.46 0.12
C ALA A 55 3.66 4.94 -0.05
N ILE A 56 2.43 4.47 -0.24
CA ILE A 56 2.07 3.07 -0.47
C ILE A 56 1.50 2.97 -1.88
N LYS A 57 2.15 2.18 -2.73
CA LYS A 57 1.68 1.86 -4.08
C LYS A 57 1.02 0.47 -4.05
N LYS A 58 -0.31 0.42 -4.13
CA LYS A 58 -1.06 -0.82 -4.34
C LYS A 58 -0.92 -1.23 -5.80
N ILE A 59 -0.62 -2.51 -6.05
CA ILE A 59 -0.42 -3.06 -7.38
C ILE A 59 -1.19 -4.39 -7.46
N SER A 60 -1.97 -4.57 -8.51
CA SER A 60 -2.68 -5.82 -8.82
C SER A 60 -2.10 -6.42 -10.12
N PRO A 61 -0.88 -7.00 -10.09
CA PRO A 61 -0.16 -7.34 -11.31
C PRO A 61 -0.65 -8.64 -11.98
N PHE A 62 -1.51 -9.41 -11.34
CA PHE A 62 -1.79 -10.80 -11.69
C PHE A 62 -2.74 -10.98 -12.88
N GLU A 63 -3.37 -9.91 -13.36
CA GLU A 63 -4.23 -9.95 -14.53
C GLU A 63 -3.45 -10.28 -15.82
N HIS A 64 -2.18 -9.84 -15.91
CA HIS A 64 -1.37 -10.00 -17.12
C HIS A 64 0.09 -10.34 -16.80
N GLN A 65 0.64 -11.35 -17.50
CA GLN A 65 2.04 -11.78 -17.35
C GLN A 65 3.04 -10.61 -17.55
N THR A 66 2.75 -9.70 -18.48
CA THR A 66 3.59 -8.52 -18.72
C THR A 66 3.64 -7.59 -17.52
N PHE A 67 2.56 -7.45 -16.75
CA PHE A 67 2.52 -6.62 -15.55
C PHE A 67 3.34 -7.25 -14.44
N CYS A 68 3.20 -8.57 -14.20
CA CYS A 68 4.08 -9.31 -13.29
C CYS A 68 5.57 -9.08 -13.59
N GLN A 69 5.98 -9.15 -14.86
CA GLN A 69 7.38 -8.92 -15.25
C GLN A 69 7.83 -7.48 -15.02
N ARG A 70 6.96 -6.49 -15.28
CA ARG A 70 7.23 -5.06 -15.03
C ARG A 70 7.37 -4.80 -13.52
N THR A 71 6.42 -5.26 -12.70
CA THR A 71 6.47 -5.15 -11.24
C THR A 71 7.71 -5.82 -10.66
N LEU A 72 8.06 -7.03 -11.12
CA LEU A 72 9.28 -7.71 -10.66
C LEU A 72 10.54 -6.92 -11.01
N ARG A 73 10.59 -6.33 -12.20
CA ARG A 73 11.73 -5.50 -12.62
C ARG A 73 11.84 -4.25 -11.76
N GLU A 74 10.74 -3.54 -11.51
CA GLU A 74 10.69 -2.37 -10.62
C GLU A 74 11.25 -2.73 -9.24
N ILE A 75 10.75 -3.80 -8.62
CA ILE A 75 11.20 -4.25 -7.29
C ILE A 75 12.69 -4.61 -7.30
N LYS A 76 13.16 -5.38 -8.29
CA LYS A 76 14.57 -5.78 -8.37
C LYS A 76 15.52 -4.61 -8.57
N ILE A 77 15.13 -3.64 -9.40
CA ILE A 77 15.91 -2.44 -9.66
C ILE A 77 16.00 -1.60 -8.39
N LEU A 78 14.86 -1.26 -7.79
CA LEU A 78 14.83 -0.38 -6.62
C LEU A 78 15.47 -1.03 -5.38
N ASN A 79 15.35 -2.35 -5.19
CA ASN A 79 16.06 -3.04 -4.10
C ASN A 79 17.59 -3.05 -4.26
N ARG A 80 18.11 -2.88 -5.49
CA ARG A 80 19.56 -2.89 -5.76
C ARG A 80 20.16 -1.49 -5.74
N PHE A 81 19.39 -0.45 -6.02
CA PHE A 81 19.85 0.93 -5.98
C PHE A 81 19.70 1.51 -4.57
N LYS A 82 20.81 2.00 -4.01
CA LYS A 82 20.84 2.73 -2.73
C LYS A 82 21.56 4.05 -2.96
N HIS A 83 20.79 5.10 -3.23
CA HIS A 83 21.32 6.42 -3.59
C HIS A 83 20.29 7.50 -3.20
N GLU A 84 20.71 8.66 -2.71
CA GLU A 84 19.78 9.69 -2.21
C GLU A 84 18.80 10.18 -3.29
N ASN A 85 19.27 10.27 -4.54
CA ASN A 85 18.48 10.71 -5.68
C ASN A 85 17.65 9.59 -6.36
N ILE A 86 17.61 8.39 -5.78
CA ILE A 86 16.79 7.28 -6.27
C ILE A 86 15.87 6.83 -5.15
N ILE A 87 14.56 6.78 -5.43
CA ILE A 87 13.59 6.31 -4.45
C ILE A 87 13.92 4.88 -4.00
N ASN A 88 13.82 4.63 -2.70
CA ASN A 88 14.07 3.32 -2.12
C ASN A 88 12.76 2.65 -1.68
N ILE A 89 12.69 1.33 -1.80
CA ILE A 89 11.62 0.53 -1.21
C ILE A 89 11.94 0.35 0.28
N GLN A 90 11.05 0.83 1.13
CA GLN A 90 11.18 0.67 2.58
C GLN A 90 10.63 -0.68 3.05
N GLU A 91 9.47 -1.07 2.50
CA GLU A 91 8.77 -2.29 2.88
C GLU A 91 7.92 -2.81 1.72
N ILE A 92 7.72 -4.12 1.67
CA ILE A 92 6.80 -4.79 0.73
C ILE A 92 5.77 -5.55 1.55
N ILE A 93 4.53 -5.07 1.51
CA ILE A 93 3.38 -5.72 2.15
C ILE A 93 2.74 -6.64 1.12
N ARG A 94 2.45 -7.88 1.51
CA ARG A 94 1.79 -8.88 0.67
C ARG A 94 0.98 -9.82 1.54
N SER A 95 -0.09 -10.38 0.98
CA SER A 95 -0.84 -11.46 1.62
C SER A 95 0.05 -12.68 1.84
N GLU A 96 -0.23 -13.44 2.91
CA GLU A 96 0.56 -14.61 3.30
C GLU A 96 0.45 -15.77 2.29
N THR A 97 -0.67 -15.83 1.56
CA THR A 97 -1.03 -16.91 0.63
C THR A 97 -0.95 -16.44 -0.82
N VAL A 98 -0.35 -17.27 -1.68
CA VAL A 98 -0.22 -16.99 -3.12
C VAL A 98 -1.58 -16.89 -3.82
N ASP A 99 -2.57 -17.65 -3.35
CA ASP A 99 -3.92 -17.62 -3.91
C ASP A 99 -4.63 -16.28 -3.63
N SER A 100 -4.41 -15.69 -2.45
CA SER A 100 -4.97 -14.38 -2.08
C SER A 100 -4.30 -13.20 -2.77
N LEU A 101 -3.13 -13.41 -3.41
CA LEU A 101 -2.49 -12.36 -4.21
C LEU A 101 -3.26 -12.05 -5.50
N LYS A 102 -4.04 -13.01 -6.02
CA LYS A 102 -4.82 -12.83 -7.26
C LYS A 102 -6.12 -12.06 -7.04
N ASP A 103 -6.61 -12.03 -5.82
CA ASP A 103 -7.92 -11.46 -5.43
C ASP A 103 -7.80 -10.04 -4.85
N MET A 104 -6.62 -9.39 -4.97
CA MET A 104 -6.32 -8.06 -4.43
C MET A 104 -6.32 -6.92 -5.45
#